data_AF-A0A3N1W5L3-F1
#
_entry.id   AF-A0A3N1W5L3-F1
#
_cell.length_a   1.000
_cell.length_b   1.000
_cell.length_c   1.000
_cell.angle_alpha   90.00
_cell.angle_beta   90.00
_cell.angle_gamma   90.00
#
_symmetry.space_group_name_H-M   'P 1'
#
loop_
_entity.id
_entity.type
_entity.pdbx_description
1 polymer ?
#
loop_
_entity_poly.entity_id
_entity_poly.type
_entity_poly.pdbx_seq_one_letter_code
_entity_poly.pdbx_strand_id
1 'polypeptide(L)'
;MIESTRYFQRATSVERVITALQEFYKESDTKVYASTRDIADRSELSIYNARHILIKLEKEGVITSVKQRKSLYWNKTESFTG
;
A
#
# COMPACT_ATOMS: atom_id res chain seq x y z
N MET A 1 6.14 26.76 8.11
CA MET A 1 5.04 26.06 8.79
C MET A 1 4.17 25.18 7.88
N ILE A 2 4.01 25.49 6.59
CA ILE A 2 3.17 24.68 5.66
C ILE A 2 3.86 23.38 5.21
N GLU A 3 5.20 23.36 5.10
CA GLU A 3 5.94 22.16 4.70
C GLU A 3 5.91 21.05 5.75
N SER A 4 6.01 21.42 7.04
CA SER A 4 6.02 20.47 8.16
C SER A 4 4.72 19.69 8.28
N THR A 5 3.57 20.35 8.04
CA THR A 5 2.25 19.72 8.07
C THR A 5 2.05 18.76 6.91
N ARG A 6 2.50 19.11 5.69
CA ARG A 6 2.43 18.21 4.52
C ARG A 6 3.34 16.99 4.68
N TYR A 7 4.53 17.18 5.25
CA TYR A 7 5.44 16.09 5.54
C TYR A 7 4.83 15.11 6.55
N PHE A 8 4.25 15.62 7.64
CA PHE A 8 3.58 14.81 8.65
C PHE A 8 2.40 14.03 8.06
N GLN A 9 1.50 14.69 7.33
CA GLN A 9 0.36 14.05 6.65
C GLN A 9 0.80 12.95 5.67
N ARG A 10 1.93 13.17 4.97
CA ARG A 10 2.50 12.18 4.06
C ARG A 10 3.07 10.98 4.80
N ALA A 11 3.78 11.19 5.90
CA ALA A 11 4.27 10.10 6.75
C ALA A 11 3.10 9.26 7.29
N THR A 12 2.07 9.91 7.82
CA THR A 12 0.85 9.23 8.31
C THR A 12 0.15 8.44 7.19
N SER A 13 0.05 9.00 5.98
CA SER A 13 -0.59 8.30 4.86
C SER A 13 0.18 7.04 4.44
N VAL A 14 1.51 7.09 4.48
CA VAL A 14 2.36 5.93 4.17
C VAL A 14 2.20 4.84 5.23
N GLU A 15 2.25 5.21 6.52
CA GLU A 15 2.05 4.27 7.63
C GLU A 15 0.69 3.56 7.55
N ARG A 16 -0.39 4.29 7.22
CA ARG A 16 -1.72 3.71 7.04
C ARG A 16 -1.77 2.68 5.91
N VAL A 17 -1.09 2.94 4.79
CA VAL A 17 -0.99 1.97 3.68
C VAL A 17 -0.19 0.74 4.07
N ILE A 18 0.90 0.91 4.82
CA ILE A 18 1.70 -0.23 5.33
C ILE A 18 0.87 -1.08 6.28
N THR A 19 0.15 -0.45 7.21
CA THR A 19 -0.74 -1.13 8.16
C THR A 19 -1.83 -1.91 7.43
N ALA A 20 -2.50 -1.29 6.45
CA ALA A 20 -3.51 -1.95 5.62
C ALA A 20 -2.97 -3.17 4.86
N LEU A 21 -1.73 -3.09 4.35
CA LEU A 21 -1.07 -4.24 3.71
C LEU A 21 -0.78 -5.36 4.71
N GLN A 22 -0.28 -5.02 5.91
CA GLN A 22 -0.03 -6.00 6.97
C GLN A 22 -1.30 -6.73 7.38
N GLU A 23 -2.39 -6.00 7.64
CA GLU A 23 -3.69 -6.58 7.98
C GLU A 23 -4.20 -7.49 6.86
N PHE A 24 -4.15 -7.03 5.61
CA PHE A 24 -4.57 -7.83 4.47
C PHE A 24 -3.81 -9.16 4.36
N TYR A 25 -2.48 -9.12 4.49
CA TYR A 25 -1.66 -10.34 4.39
C TYR A 25 -1.72 -11.22 5.64
N LYS A 26 -2.14 -10.68 6.79
CA LYS A 26 -2.38 -11.46 8.02
C LYS A 26 -3.72 -12.21 7.94
N GLU A 27 -4.73 -11.60 7.36
CA GLU A 27 -6.05 -12.22 7.13
C GLU A 27 -6.01 -13.24 5.97
N SER A 28 -5.13 -13.02 5.00
CA SER A 28 -5.02 -13.85 3.81
C SER A 28 -4.06 -15.03 4.05
N ASP A 29 -4.61 -16.19 4.40
CA ASP A 29 -3.86 -17.43 4.69
C ASP A 29 -3.20 -18.07 3.44
N THR A 30 -3.38 -17.48 2.26
CA THR A 30 -2.82 -17.93 0.97
C THR A 30 -2.23 -16.76 0.18
N LYS A 31 -1.55 -17.06 -0.95
CA LYS A 31 -0.97 -16.08 -1.91
C LYS A 31 -2.05 -15.20 -2.57
N VAL A 32 -2.74 -14.39 -1.77
CA VAL A 32 -3.76 -13.45 -2.22
C VAL A 32 -3.07 -12.14 -2.53
N TYR A 33 -3.31 -11.63 -3.73
CA TYR A 33 -2.84 -10.31 -4.11
C TYR A 33 -3.84 -9.26 -3.66
N ALA A 34 -3.40 -8.21 -2.98
CA ALA A 34 -4.25 -7.10 -2.59
C ALA A 34 -4.60 -6.25 -3.82
N SER A 35 -5.87 -5.92 -4.04
CA SER A 35 -6.18 -4.91 -5.05
C SER A 35 -5.85 -3.51 -4.53
N THR A 36 -5.65 -2.57 -5.44
CA THR A 36 -5.46 -1.15 -5.06
C THR A 36 -6.67 -0.61 -4.27
N ARG A 37 -7.88 -1.12 -4.55
CA ARG A 37 -9.10 -0.71 -3.87
C ARG A 37 -9.13 -1.23 -2.43
N ASP A 38 -8.80 -2.50 -2.22
CA ASP A 38 -8.79 -3.09 -0.87
C ASP A 38 -7.87 -2.30 0.08
N ILE A 39 -6.70 -1.93 -0.41
CA ILE A 39 -5.74 -1.14 0.39
C ILE A 39 -6.24 0.30 0.59
N ALA A 40 -6.88 0.91 -0.41
CA ALA A 40 -7.44 2.25 -0.28
C ALA A 40 -8.54 2.29 0.79
N ASP A 41 -9.45 1.32 0.76
CA ASP A 41 -10.56 1.22 1.70
C ASP A 41 -10.05 0.98 3.13
N ARG A 42 -9.09 0.06 3.32
CA ARG A 42 -8.46 -0.23 4.63
C ARG A 42 -7.61 0.92 5.17
N SER A 43 -6.96 1.69 4.31
CA SER A 43 -6.15 2.86 4.72
C SER A 43 -6.96 4.15 4.82
N GLU A 44 -8.27 4.11 4.54
CA GLU A 44 -9.18 5.25 4.39
C GLU A 44 -8.56 6.40 3.57
N LEU A 45 -7.91 6.02 2.46
CA LEU A 45 -7.35 6.95 1.49
C LEU A 45 -8.16 6.86 0.19
N SER A 46 -8.09 7.93 -0.61
CA SER A 46 -8.56 7.82 -1.99
C SER A 46 -7.74 6.76 -2.74
N ILE A 47 -8.38 6.06 -3.67
CA ILE A 47 -7.71 5.05 -4.52
C ILE A 47 -6.50 5.63 -5.27
N TYR A 48 -6.51 6.93 -5.58
CA TYR A 48 -5.39 7.62 -6.21
C TYR A 48 -4.20 7.78 -5.26
N ASN A 49 -4.45 8.26 -4.03
CA ASN A 49 -3.40 8.43 -3.03
C ASN A 49 -2.78 7.08 -2.64
N ALA A 50 -3.61 6.07 -2.39
CA ALA A 50 -3.16 4.71 -2.12
C ALA A 50 -2.29 4.18 -3.27
N ARG A 51 -2.75 4.34 -4.53
CA ARG A 51 -1.96 3.93 -5.71
C ARG A 51 -0.60 4.61 -5.78
N HIS A 52 -0.52 5.92 -5.53
CA HIS A 52 0.75 6.64 -5.55
C HIS A 52 1.73 6.13 -4.49
N ILE A 53 1.23 5.80 -3.30
CA ILE A 53 2.05 5.24 -2.22
C ILE A 53 2.49 3.81 -2.57
N LEU A 54 1.59 2.97 -3.07
CA LEU A 54 1.90 1.60 -3.46
C LEU A 54 2.97 1.53 -4.56
N ILE A 55 2.90 2.41 -5.57
CA ILE A 55 3.95 2.54 -6.59
C ILE A 55 5.28 2.97 -5.98
N LYS A 56 5.25 3.84 -4.96
CA LYS A 56 6.48 4.25 -4.26
C LYS A 56 7.09 3.07 -3.49
N LEU A 57 6.28 2.32 -2.73
CA LEU A 57 6.71 1.14 -2.00
C LEU A 57 7.26 0.05 -2.93
N GLU A 58 6.67 -0.11 -4.11
CA GLU A 58 7.19 -1.02 -5.14
C GLU A 58 8.57 -0.59 -5.65
N LYS A 59 8.77 0.71 -5.93
CA LYS A 59 10.08 1.24 -6.33
C LYS A 59 11.15 1.07 -5.25
N GLU A 60 10.73 1.03 -3.99
CA GLU A 60 11.58 0.78 -2.82
C GLU A 60 11.79 -0.73 -2.55
N GLY A 61 11.15 -1.62 -3.31
CA GLY A 61 11.29 -3.08 -3.19
C GLY A 61 10.49 -3.71 -2.04
N VAL A 62 9.66 -2.93 -1.36
CA VAL A 62 8.86 -3.36 -0.19
C VAL A 62 7.69 -4.26 -0.60
N ILE A 63 7.10 -4.00 -1.76
CA ILE A 63 6.03 -4.80 -2.37
C ILE A 63 6.31 -4.99 -3.87
N THR A 64 5.58 -5.89 -4.51
CA THR A 64 5.61 -6.06 -5.97
C THR A 64 4.22 -5.93 -6.54
N SER A 65 4.10 -5.39 -7.76
CA SER A 65 2.84 -5.41 -8.48
C SER A 65 2.75 -6.56 -9.47
N VAL A 66 1.55 -7.09 -9.62
CA VAL A 66 1.16 -7.99 -10.71
C VAL A 66 0.00 -7.36 -11.45
N LYS A 67 0.17 -7.16 -12.75
CA LYS A 67 -0.92 -6.69 -13.61
C LYS A 67 -1.80 -7.86 -13.99
N GLN A 68 -3.08 -7.80 -13.61
CA GLN A 68 -4.09 -8.75 -14.10
C GLN A 68 -5.19 -7.98 -14.82
N ARG A 69 -5.40 -8.32 -16.10
CA ARG A 69 -6.31 -7.59 -17.01
C ARG A 69 -5.99 -6.09 -17.03
N LYS A 70 -6.88 -5.26 -16.49
CA LYS A 70 -6.79 -3.79 -16.44
C LYS A 70 -6.42 -3.25 -15.05
N SER A 71 -6.17 -4.12 -14.07
CA SER A 71 -5.95 -3.73 -12.67
C SER A 71 -4.55 -4.13 -12.18
N LEU A 72 -4.00 -3.32 -11.27
CA LEU A 72 -2.80 -3.65 -10.51
C LEU A 72 -3.19 -4.28 -9.18
N TYR A 73 -2.53 -5.39 -8.90
CA TYR A 73 -2.59 -6.08 -7.64
C TYR A 73 -1.22 -6.11 -7.00
N TRP A 74 -1.18 -6.20 -5.68
CA TRP A 74 0.02 -6.01 -4.88
C TRP A 74 0.32 -7.28 -4.08
N ASN A 75 1.59 -7.67 -4.02
CA ASN A 75 2.07 -8.77 -3.21
C ASN A 75 3.22 -8.29 -2.31
N LYS A 76 3.39 -8.95 -1.16
CA LYS A 76 4.55 -8.74 -0.30
C LYS A 76 5.82 -9.32 -0.91
N THR A 77 6.95 -8.66 -0.69
CA THR A 77 8.28 -9.24 -0.96
C THR A 77 8.85 -9.85 0.33
N GLU A 78 10.02 -10.49 0.24
CA GLU A 78 10.78 -10.92 1.42
C GLU A 78 11.20 -9.74 2.30
N SER A 79 11.32 -8.55 1.70
CA SER A 79 11.65 -7.30 2.41
C SER A 79 10.44 -6.67 3.10
N PHE A 80 9.25 -7.24 2.97
CA PHE A 80 8.06 -6.77 3.68
C PHE A 80 8.11 -7.22 5.13
N THR A 81 8.89 -6.52 5.94
CA THR A 81 8.90 -6.67 7.40
C THR A 81 7.82 -5.76 7.98
N GLY A 82 6.83 -6.38 8.62
CA GLY A 82 5.83 -5.68 9.41
C GLY A 82 6.09 -5.78 10.88
#